data_AF-A0A2T6AHE1-F1
#
_entry.id   AF-A0A2T6AHE1-F1
#
_cell.length_a   1.000
_cell.length_b   1.000
_cell.length_c   1.000
_cell.angle_alpha   90.00
_cell.angle_beta   90.00
_cell.angle_gamma   90.00
#
_symmetry.space_group_name_H-M   'P 1'
#
loop_
_entity.id
_entity.type
_entity.pdbx_description
1 polymer ?
#
loop_
_entity_poly.entity_id
_entity_poly.type
_entity_poly.pdbx_seq_one_letter_code
_entity_poly.pdbx_strand_id
1 'polypeptide(L)'
;MKILKNIFFICSAVLILLPGIVSFSHIFSEHSHKLCDNYAEHHYHLKSIDCDLHKFNKKSVYTFIFTDYSLVSEVTEVKEKFDYYSFLNDYEPLHFDLRGPPYFA
;
A
#
# COMPACT_ATOMS: atom_id res chain seq x y z
N MET A 1 12.84 -33.07 38.99
CA MET A 1 12.58 -33.12 37.53
C MET A 1 11.85 -31.88 36.98
N LYS A 2 10.86 -31.31 37.66
CA LYS A 2 10.13 -30.11 37.18
C LYS A 2 11.03 -28.86 37.02
N ILE A 3 11.90 -28.57 38.00
CA ILE A 3 12.86 -27.45 37.92
C ILE A 3 13.77 -27.58 36.70
N LEU A 4 14.34 -28.76 36.46
CA LEU A 4 15.23 -28.99 35.31
C LEU A 4 14.52 -28.78 33.97
N LYS A 5 13.26 -29.24 33.87
CA LYS A 5 12.42 -29.04 32.68
C LYS A 5 12.14 -27.54 32.43
N ASN A 6 11.87 -26.78 33.49
CA ASN A 6 11.63 -25.34 33.36
C ASN A 6 12.90 -24.60 32.94
N ILE A 7 14.06 -24.96 33.50
CA ILE A 7 15.36 -24.39 33.10
C ILE A 7 15.62 -24.68 31.62
N PHE A 8 15.43 -25.92 31.17
CA PHE A 8 15.61 -26.30 29.78
C PHE A 8 14.67 -25.53 28.84
N PHE A 9 13.40 -25.35 29.25
CA PHE A 9 12.42 -24.59 28.48
C PHE A 9 12.84 -23.11 28.33
N ILE A 10 13.28 -22.48 29.42
CA ILE A 10 13.73 -21.09 29.41
C ILE A 10 15.01 -20.95 28.57
N CYS A 11 15.99 -21.82 28.73
CA CYS A 11 17.21 -21.79 27.92
C CYS A 11 16.91 -21.93 26.42
N SER A 12 16.00 -22.83 26.06
CA SER A 12 15.58 -23.01 24.66
C SER A 12 14.91 -21.75 24.11
N ALA A 13 13.99 -21.15 24.88
CA ALA A 13 13.32 -19.91 24.48
C ALA A 13 14.32 -18.76 24.27
N VAL A 14 15.29 -18.60 25.17
CA VAL A 14 16.34 -17.59 25.06
C VAL A 14 17.20 -17.84 23.81
N LEU A 15 17.61 -19.08 23.54
CA LEU A 15 18.45 -19.42 22.40
C LEU A 15 17.76 -19.10 21.06
N ILE A 16 16.45 -19.33 20.97
CA ILE A 16 15.65 -19.03 19.77
C ILE A 16 15.52 -17.50 19.56
N LEU A 17 15.37 -16.72 20.63
CA LEU A 17 15.17 -15.27 20.55
C LEU A 17 16.48 -14.47 20.40
N LEU A 18 17.60 -15.00 20.88
CA LEU A 18 18.91 -14.36 20.87
C LEU A 18 19.34 -13.78 19.50
N PRO A 19 19.26 -14.51 18.37
CA PRO A 19 19.65 -13.96 17.07
C PRO A 19 18.78 -12.75 16.65
N GLY A 20 17.49 -12.75 17.02
CA GLY A 20 16.59 -11.63 16.74
C GLY A 20 16.93 -10.39 17.57
N ILE A 21 17.24 -10.56 18.86
CA ILE A 21 17.63 -9.47 19.76
C ILE A 21 18.95 -8.84 19.31
N VAL A 22 19.96 -9.66 18.94
CA VAL A 22 21.24 -9.16 18.44
C VAL A 22 21.06 -8.42 17.11
N SER A 23 20.24 -8.96 16.20
CA SER A 23 19.91 -8.28 14.93
C SER A 23 19.23 -6.93 15.17
N PHE A 24 18.25 -6.88 16.08
CA PHE A 24 17.53 -5.66 16.41
C PHE A 24 18.44 -4.61 17.04
N SER A 25 19.26 -5.00 18.03
CA SER A 25 20.23 -4.10 18.65
C SER A 25 21.25 -3.57 17.63
N HIS A 26 21.65 -4.41 16.68
CA HIS A 26 22.62 -4.03 15.64
C HIS A 26 22.09 -2.94 14.70
N ILE A 27 20.77 -2.85 14.47
CA ILE A 27 20.17 -1.75 13.67
C ILE A 27 20.50 -0.38 14.28
N PHE A 28 20.62 -0.31 15.60
CA PHE A 28 20.94 0.93 16.33
C PHE A 28 22.44 1.09 16.57
N SER A 29 23.26 0.09 16.26
CA SER A 29 24.71 0.23 16.23
C SER A 29 25.08 0.99 14.97
N GLU A 30 25.36 2.29 15.10
CA GLU A 30 25.83 3.13 14.01
C GLU A 30 27.21 2.66 13.51
N HIS A 31 27.23 1.65 12.64
CA HIS A 31 28.42 1.28 11.91
C HIS A 31 28.58 2.24 10.72
N SER A 32 29.53 3.16 10.80
CA SER A 32 29.87 4.03 9.67
C SER A 32 30.48 3.19 8.55
N HIS A 33 29.67 2.76 7.59
CA HIS A 33 30.16 2.26 6.31
C HIS A 33 30.68 3.47 5.53
N LYS A 34 31.92 3.88 5.80
CA LYS A 34 32.57 4.94 5.03
C LYS A 34 32.71 4.45 3.59
N LEU A 35 31.96 5.06 2.67
CA LEU A 35 32.19 4.87 1.25
C LEU A 35 33.56 5.46 0.89
N CYS A 36 34.19 4.88 -0.12
CA CYS A 36 35.40 5.45 -0.70
C CYS A 36 35.01 6.68 -1.50
N ASP A 37 35.29 7.87 -0.96
CA ASP A 37 34.98 9.14 -1.63
C ASP A 37 36.12 9.61 -2.54
N ASN A 38 37.29 8.93 -2.51
CA ASN A 38 38.46 9.33 -3.29
C ASN A 38 39.32 8.13 -3.72
N TYR A 39 39.33 7.85 -5.03
CA TYR A 39 40.07 6.74 -5.63
C TYR A 39 41.59 6.97 -5.69
N ALA A 40 42.05 8.21 -5.55
CA ALA A 40 43.46 8.58 -5.67
C ALA A 40 44.23 8.62 -4.34
N GLU A 41 43.53 8.51 -3.21
CA GLU A 41 44.14 8.49 -1.88
C GLU A 41 44.22 7.06 -1.33
N HIS A 42 45.44 6.61 -1.04
CA HIS A 42 45.67 5.32 -0.39
C HIS A 42 45.20 5.37 1.07
N HIS A 43 44.05 4.78 1.35
CA HIS A 43 43.57 4.54 2.70
C HIS A 43 43.38 3.04 2.94
N TYR A 44 43.57 2.63 4.19
CA TYR A 44 43.29 1.27 4.62
C TYR A 44 41.81 1.17 5.00
N HIS A 45 41.03 0.39 4.27
CA HIS A 45 39.68 0.05 4.70
C HIS A 45 39.76 -0.74 6.01
N LEU A 46 39.07 -0.24 7.04
CA LEU A 46 38.77 -1.06 8.21
C LEU A 46 37.95 -2.26 7.73
N LYS A 47 38.29 -3.45 8.25
CA LYS A 47 37.58 -4.68 7.91
C LYS A 47 36.09 -4.48 8.23
N SER A 48 35.27 -4.44 7.19
CA SER A 48 33.81 -4.42 7.35
C SER A 48 33.43 -5.65 8.14
N ILE A 49 32.81 -5.44 9.30
CA ILE A 49 32.24 -6.54 10.06
C ILE A 49 30.99 -6.96 9.27
N ASP A 50 31.02 -8.18 8.75
CA ASP A 50 29.85 -8.77 8.08
C ASP A 50 28.83 -9.15 9.14
N CYS A 51 27.91 -8.23 9.42
CA CYS A 51 26.90 -8.35 10.45
C CYS A 51 25.59 -8.95 9.92
N ASP A 52 25.61 -9.55 8.73
CA ASP A 52 24.45 -10.18 8.14
C ASP A 52 24.12 -11.50 8.89
N LEU A 53 23.29 -11.38 9.92
CA LEU A 53 22.67 -12.53 10.62
C LEU A 53 21.65 -13.27 9.73
N HIS A 54 21.60 -12.93 8.44
CA HIS A 54 20.73 -13.45 7.38
C HIS A 54 20.96 -14.92 6.99
N LYS A 55 21.85 -15.64 7.68
CA LYS A 55 22.05 -17.09 7.46
C LYS A 55 20.83 -17.93 7.84
N PHE A 56 19.91 -17.38 8.64
CA PHE A 56 18.59 -17.96 8.85
C PHE A 56 17.65 -17.55 7.70
N ASN A 57 17.09 -18.52 7.00
CA ASN A 57 16.21 -18.30 5.86
C ASN A 57 14.96 -17.50 6.30
N LYS A 58 14.94 -16.20 5.98
CA LYS A 58 13.81 -15.29 6.27
C LYS A 58 12.67 -15.40 5.28
N LYS A 59 12.78 -16.23 4.23
CA LYS A 59 11.66 -16.43 3.30
C LYS A 59 10.51 -17.03 4.08
N SER A 60 9.37 -16.33 4.09
CA SER A 60 8.13 -16.95 4.52
C SER A 60 7.94 -18.21 3.69
N VAL A 61 7.68 -19.34 4.34
CA VAL A 61 7.30 -20.60 3.65
C VAL A 61 6.05 -20.41 2.79
N TYR A 62 5.34 -19.30 2.99
CA TYR A 62 4.10 -18.96 2.35
C TYR A 62 4.28 -17.78 1.38
N THR A 63 3.99 -18.03 0.10
CA THR A 63 3.78 -17.02 -0.93
C THR A 63 2.28 -16.75 -1.00
N PHE A 64 1.82 -15.56 -0.64
CA PHE A 64 0.43 -15.16 -0.84
C PHE A 64 0.19 -15.00 -2.35
N ILE A 65 -0.64 -15.87 -2.92
CA ILE A 65 -1.13 -15.72 -4.29
C ILE A 65 -2.46 -14.99 -4.19
N PHE A 66 -2.47 -13.72 -4.61
CA PHE A 66 -3.72 -12.98 -4.79
C PHE A 66 -4.32 -13.40 -6.13
N THR A 67 -5.55 -13.90 -6.10
CA THR A 67 -6.31 -14.17 -7.32
C THR A 67 -6.88 -12.85 -7.84
N ASP A 68 -6.46 -12.48 -9.05
CA ASP A 68 -7.10 -11.39 -9.78
C ASP A 68 -8.54 -11.80 -10.13
N TYR A 69 -9.50 -10.94 -9.79
CA TYR A 69 -10.88 -11.08 -10.23
C TYR A 69 -11.25 -9.88 -11.10
N SER A 70 -11.95 -10.15 -12.20
CA SER A 70 -12.57 -9.10 -13.01
C SER A 70 -14.01 -8.91 -12.55
N LEU A 71 -14.38 -7.66 -12.31
CA LEU A 71 -15.78 -7.29 -12.11
C LEU A 71 -16.45 -7.24 -13.48
N VAL A 72 -17.39 -8.14 -13.73
CA VAL A 72 -18.27 -8.06 -14.90
C VAL A 72 -19.28 -6.96 -14.61
N SER A 73 -19.16 -5.81 -15.26
CA SER A 73 -20.20 -4.79 -15.21
C SER A 73 -21.36 -5.23 -16.10
N GLU A 74 -22.57 -5.27 -15.56
CA GLU A 74 -23.78 -5.39 -16.39
C GLU A 74 -23.84 -4.20 -17.34
N VAL A 75 -23.71 -4.48 -18.64
CA VAL A 75 -24.01 -3.48 -19.66
C VAL A 75 -25.52 -3.31 -19.64
N THR A 76 -26.00 -2.22 -19.05
CA THR A 76 -27.40 -1.85 -19.16
C THR A 76 -27.64 -1.46 -20.62
N GLU A 77 -28.37 -2.27 -21.37
CA GLU A 77 -28.85 -1.86 -22.69
C GLU A 77 -29.78 -0.66 -22.52
N VAL A 78 -29.25 0.53 -22.79
CA VAL A 78 -30.06 1.74 -22.91
C VAL A 78 -30.90 1.56 -24.16
N LYS A 79 -32.18 1.21 -24.00
CA LYS A 79 -33.14 1.28 -25.11
C LYS A 79 -33.16 2.72 -25.61
N GLU A 80 -32.69 2.93 -26.84
CA GLU A 80 -32.78 4.23 -27.49
C GLU A 80 -34.26 4.62 -27.59
N LYS A 81 -34.65 5.62 -26.79
CA LYS A 81 -35.98 6.22 -26.85
C LYS A 81 -35.96 7.19 -28.02
N PHE A 82 -36.46 6.75 -29.17
CA PHE A 82 -36.69 7.64 -30.30
C PHE A 82 -37.93 8.50 -30.01
N ASP A 83 -37.72 9.78 -29.76
CA ASP A 83 -38.80 10.77 -29.67
C ASP A 83 -39.20 11.19 -31.09
N TYR A 84 -40.18 10.48 -31.66
CA TYR A 84 -40.68 10.72 -33.03
C TYR A 84 -41.57 11.97 -33.19
N TYR A 85 -41.76 12.74 -32.11
CA TYR A 85 -42.53 13.97 -32.12
C TYR A 85 -41.65 15.12 -31.65
N SER A 86 -40.97 15.77 -32.60
CA SER A 86 -40.54 17.15 -32.43
C SER A 86 -41.69 18.05 -32.88
N PHE A 87 -42.24 18.83 -31.97
CA PHE A 87 -43.14 19.91 -32.37
C PHE A 87 -42.32 20.94 -33.15
N LEU A 88 -42.74 21.29 -34.37
CA LEU A 88 -42.09 22.29 -35.23
C LEU A 88 -42.21 23.73 -34.71
N ASN A 89 -42.79 23.91 -33.53
CA ASN A 89 -43.05 25.22 -32.96
C ASN A 89 -42.25 25.37 -31.67
N ASP A 90 -41.17 26.14 -31.73
CA ASP A 90 -40.37 26.55 -30.58
C ASP A 90 -41.08 27.64 -29.75
N TYR A 91 -42.34 27.97 -30.08
CA TYR A 91 -43.11 28.96 -29.35
C TYR A 91 -43.50 28.42 -27.97
N GLU A 92 -42.76 28.91 -26.97
CA GLU A 92 -43.05 28.74 -25.57
C GLU A 92 -43.80 29.99 -25.08
N PRO A 93 -45.11 29.91 -24.77
CA PRO A 93 -45.85 31.09 -24.31
C PRO A 93 -45.28 31.58 -22.98
N LEU A 94 -45.00 32.88 -22.89
CA LEU A 94 -44.50 33.47 -21.65
C LEU A 94 -45.60 33.41 -20.59
N HIS A 95 -45.21 33.26 -19.32
CA HIS A 95 -46.13 33.14 -18.17
C HIS A 95 -47.04 34.37 -17.95
N PHE A 96 -46.89 35.41 -18.77
CA PHE A 96 -47.70 36.62 -18.77
C PHE A 96 -48.38 36.92 -20.10
N ASP A 97 -48.25 36.07 -21.14
CA ASP A 97 -48.84 36.34 -22.47
C ASP A 97 -50.38 36.39 -22.44
N LEU A 98 -51.00 35.85 -21.38
CA LEU A 98 -52.45 35.89 -21.16
C LEU A 98 -52.89 36.99 -20.16
N ARG A 99 -51.99 37.84 -19.69
CA ARG A 99 -52.35 38.95 -18.79
C ARG A 99 -52.85 40.13 -19.61
N GLY A 100 -54.06 40.58 -19.30
CA GLY A 100 -54.57 41.84 -19.86
C GLY A 100 -53.70 43.03 -19.44
N PRO A 101 -53.78 44.16 -20.17
CA PRO A 101 -53.02 45.36 -19.85
C PRO A 101 -53.31 45.84 -18.42
N PRO A 102 -52.31 46.38 -17.71
CA PRO A 102 -52.49 46.87 -16.35
C PRO A 102 -53.54 47.99 -16.34
N TYR A 103 -54.44 47.93 -15.35
CA TYR A 103 -55.60 48.82 -15.24
C TYR A 103 -55.22 50.31 -15.01
N PHE A 104 -53.96 50.59 -14.65
CA PHE A 104 -53.47 51.94 -14.43
C PHE A 104 -52.30 52.23 -15.38
N ALA A 105 -52.63 52.70 -16.58
CA ALA A 105 -51.72 53.42 -17.47
C ALA A 105 -51.88 54.93 -17.24
#